data_AF-A0A3D2U2U0-F1
#
_entry.id   AF-A0A3D2U2U0-F1
#
_cell.length_a   1.000
_cell.length_b   1.000
_cell.length_c   1.000
_cell.angle_alpha   90.00
_cell.angle_beta   90.00
_cell.angle_gamma   90.00
#
_symmetry.space_group_name_H-M   'P 1'
#
loop_
_entity.id
_entity.type
_entity.pdbx_description
1 polymer ?
#
loop_
_entity_poly.entity_id
_entity_poly.type
_entity_poly.pdbx_seq_one_letter_code
_entity_poly.pdbx_strand_id
1 'polypeptide(L)'
;MDGGGPPDQNIAPQTSANATPASTPTGPSDTEDQTETDPFPISTKDIGQFISAAPKPTKKRPWRIHCPMCDSPGFIPRKAAGHEIKCANPDCLVPIFTAPEAPVTQPASETQPEDTPPARNRAMVVVVIVVLLAGGGAWWLLGHSPGPTDVPKTIPVVKIASPTTDTKTDSTPGTTPTEKKGTQAATVGNTPEATKTITRKMILERGPEMMVAAAQERDRNRSKPFCRRLTAEYFAESGNETDALAQLKQLTQIGPDLPHLHINTLISLWWNRQKNGMASPGEHLSQAITRAENISPGTPFAVDVTVGLGCALIASNQVPLAESTIARLWTPVPTARLQLDTLGCRYARTFRLPARHETPPSLRGAMSPDSLIIAQLCDRGFSDTALSWSRQAKHLLDRSERLAAWATETRDKSVLDKELTSEPPATQAVVYARMAFVAALDRDNDTASTLVAKTIKALQLCPKPRTVTLGDIKQTFLLPIDDVTDWWLKVRAEA
;
A
#
# COMPACT_ATOMS: atom_id res chain seq x y z
N MET A 1 -20.41 31.37 -57.04
CA MET A 1 -21.33 30.33 -57.51
C MET A 1 -21.80 29.59 -56.29
N ASP A 2 -23.01 29.95 -55.86
CA ASP A 2 -23.77 29.33 -54.78
C ASP A 2 -24.12 27.88 -55.11
N GLY A 3 -24.22 27.04 -54.07
CA GLY A 3 -24.66 25.66 -54.20
C GLY A 3 -24.62 24.91 -52.88
N GLY A 4 -25.40 25.35 -51.90
CA GLY A 4 -25.80 24.55 -50.74
C GLY A 4 -27.03 23.68 -51.06
N GLY A 5 -27.27 22.66 -50.23
CA GLY A 5 -28.54 21.91 -50.27
C GLY A 5 -28.44 20.46 -49.78
N PRO A 6 -29.03 20.09 -48.63
CA PRO A 6 -28.87 18.79 -47.94
C PRO A 6 -30.00 17.78 -48.25
N PRO A 7 -29.95 16.53 -47.71
CA PRO A 7 -31.01 15.53 -47.87
C PRO A 7 -32.03 15.59 -46.72
N ASP A 8 -33.30 15.29 -47.00
CA ASP A 8 -34.08 14.29 -46.25
C ASP A 8 -35.57 14.13 -46.65
N GLN A 9 -36.04 12.88 -46.50
CA GLN A 9 -37.38 12.40 -46.11
C GLN A 9 -38.51 12.14 -47.13
N ASN A 10 -38.74 10.82 -47.31
CA ASN A 10 -39.97 10.05 -46.97
C ASN A 10 -41.25 10.20 -47.82
N ILE A 11 -41.79 9.06 -48.29
CA ILE A 11 -43.21 8.60 -48.28
C ILE A 11 -43.37 7.35 -49.17
N ALA A 12 -43.96 6.28 -48.62
CA ALA A 12 -44.41 5.04 -49.29
C ALA A 12 -45.79 5.23 -50.00
N PRO A 13 -46.36 4.23 -50.74
CA PRO A 13 -47.25 3.26 -50.07
C PRO A 13 -47.49 1.87 -50.74
N GLN A 14 -47.99 0.91 -49.93
CA GLN A 14 -49.04 -0.13 -50.21
C GLN A 14 -48.76 -1.32 -51.18
N THR A 15 -49.25 -2.57 -51.05
CA THR A 15 -49.90 -3.44 -50.02
C THR A 15 -50.07 -4.87 -50.59
N SER A 16 -50.18 -5.89 -49.72
CA SER A 16 -50.88 -7.19 -49.85
C SER A 16 -50.23 -8.38 -50.59
N ALA A 17 -49.93 -9.48 -49.87
CA ALA A 17 -50.82 -10.64 -49.67
C ALA A 17 -50.14 -11.83 -48.95
N ASN A 18 -50.96 -12.58 -48.19
CA ASN A 18 -50.69 -13.79 -47.38
C ASN A 18 -49.84 -14.91 -48.02
N ALA A 19 -49.05 -15.63 -47.22
CA ALA A 19 -49.27 -17.04 -46.83
C ALA A 19 -48.05 -17.67 -46.12
N THR A 20 -48.27 -18.26 -44.95
CA THR A 20 -47.36 -19.22 -44.28
C THR A 20 -47.42 -20.57 -45.02
N PRO A 21 -46.28 -21.29 -45.16
CA PRO A 21 -46.14 -22.52 -44.38
C PRO A 21 -44.73 -22.77 -43.82
N ALA A 22 -44.71 -23.54 -42.73
CA ALA A 22 -43.54 -24.02 -42.02
C ALA A 22 -42.59 -24.85 -42.90
N SER A 23 -41.27 -24.74 -42.65
CA SER A 23 -40.32 -25.85 -42.67
C SER A 23 -38.94 -25.42 -42.14
N THR A 24 -38.41 -26.27 -41.27
CA THR A 24 -37.10 -26.30 -40.60
C THR A 24 -35.90 -25.98 -41.51
N PRO A 25 -34.89 -25.20 -41.08
CA PRO A 25 -33.60 -25.18 -41.75
C PRO A 25 -32.69 -26.25 -41.14
N THR A 26 -32.50 -27.31 -41.93
CA THR A 26 -31.38 -28.26 -41.90
C THR A 26 -30.06 -27.49 -41.98
N GLY A 27 -29.10 -27.82 -41.11
CA GLY A 27 -27.76 -27.21 -41.11
C GLY A 27 -26.94 -27.57 -42.35
N PRO A 28 -25.90 -26.79 -42.69
CA PRO A 28 -24.91 -27.22 -43.67
C PRO A 28 -23.88 -28.12 -43.02
N SER A 29 -23.71 -29.28 -43.66
CA SER A 29 -22.71 -30.30 -43.40
C SER A 29 -21.31 -29.80 -43.71
N ASP A 30 -20.34 -30.24 -42.91
CA ASP A 30 -18.92 -30.18 -43.18
C ASP A 30 -18.57 -30.90 -44.50
N THR A 31 -17.64 -30.33 -45.27
CA THR A 31 -16.73 -31.11 -46.11
C THR A 31 -15.35 -30.46 -46.02
N GLU A 32 -14.41 -31.32 -45.66
CA GLU A 32 -13.02 -31.09 -45.35
C GLU A 32 -12.23 -30.52 -46.54
N ASP A 33 -11.24 -29.70 -46.23
CA ASP A 33 -9.93 -29.78 -46.89
C ASP A 33 -8.86 -29.61 -45.81
N GLN A 34 -8.32 -30.73 -45.34
CA GLN A 34 -7.13 -30.78 -44.49
C GLN A 34 -5.98 -31.30 -45.34
N THR A 35 -4.97 -30.46 -45.60
CA THR A 35 -3.59 -30.91 -45.75
C THR A 35 -2.63 -29.83 -45.24
N GLU A 36 -2.40 -29.80 -43.92
CA GLU A 36 -1.08 -29.46 -43.37
C GLU A 36 -0.99 -29.98 -41.92
N THR A 37 0.13 -30.63 -41.62
CA THR A 37 0.33 -31.53 -40.49
C THR A 37 0.52 -30.75 -39.17
N ASP A 38 -0.56 -30.57 -38.39
CA ASP A 38 -0.48 -30.11 -37.00
C ASP A 38 -0.15 -31.29 -36.07
N PRO A 39 0.99 -31.28 -35.35
CA PRO A 39 1.36 -32.34 -34.41
C PRO A 39 0.55 -32.34 -33.09
N PHE A 40 -0.42 -31.43 -32.92
CA PHE A 40 -1.35 -31.41 -31.78
C PHE A 40 -2.81 -31.45 -32.25
N PRO A 41 -3.37 -32.63 -32.59
CA PRO A 41 -4.80 -32.75 -32.82
C PRO A 41 -5.54 -32.54 -31.50
N ILE A 42 -5.96 -31.31 -31.22
CA ILE A 42 -6.97 -31.06 -30.18
C ILE A 42 -8.27 -31.61 -30.74
N SER A 43 -8.62 -32.82 -30.31
CA SER A 43 -9.93 -33.43 -30.53
C SER A 43 -11.02 -32.46 -30.08
N THR A 44 -11.68 -31.78 -31.03
CA THR A 44 -12.88 -30.95 -30.82
C THR A 44 -14.11 -31.75 -30.38
N LYS A 45 -13.96 -33.05 -30.13
CA LYS A 45 -15.02 -33.96 -29.70
C LYS A 45 -15.29 -33.99 -28.20
N ASP A 46 -14.48 -33.30 -27.39
CA ASP A 46 -14.69 -33.15 -25.94
C ASP A 46 -15.07 -31.72 -25.53
N ILE A 47 -15.82 -30.98 -26.37
CA ILE A 47 -16.55 -29.79 -25.91
C ILE A 47 -17.74 -30.30 -25.09
N GLY A 48 -17.48 -30.61 -23.81
CA GLY A 48 -18.51 -30.95 -22.84
C GLY A 48 -19.63 -29.91 -22.83
N GLN A 49 -20.87 -30.34 -22.62
CA GLN A 49 -22.03 -29.46 -22.55
C GLN A 49 -21.92 -28.49 -21.36
N PHE A 50 -21.27 -27.33 -21.56
CA PHE A 50 -21.20 -26.29 -20.53
C PHE A 50 -22.52 -25.54 -20.43
N ILE A 51 -23.00 -25.32 -19.21
CA ILE A 51 -24.20 -24.50 -18.98
C ILE A 51 -23.77 -23.03 -18.92
N SER A 52 -24.12 -22.22 -19.93
CA SER A 52 -23.78 -20.79 -19.92
C SER A 52 -24.57 -20.02 -18.88
N ALA A 53 -23.89 -19.24 -18.04
CA ALA A 53 -24.53 -18.34 -17.08
C ALA A 53 -25.26 -17.19 -17.79
N ALA A 54 -26.46 -16.85 -17.34
CA ALA A 54 -27.20 -15.70 -17.86
C ALA A 54 -26.78 -14.40 -17.14
N PRO A 55 -26.75 -13.24 -17.82
CA PRO A 55 -26.42 -11.96 -17.19
C PRO A 55 -27.54 -11.41 -16.29
N LYS A 56 -28.78 -11.90 -16.45
CA LYS A 56 -29.96 -11.49 -15.66
C LYS A 56 -30.69 -12.72 -15.08
N PRO A 57 -31.35 -12.58 -13.92
CA PRO A 57 -32.12 -13.67 -13.32
C PRO A 57 -33.32 -14.02 -14.20
N THR A 58 -33.59 -15.31 -14.35
CA THR A 58 -34.80 -15.82 -15.03
C THR A 58 -35.43 -16.92 -14.20
N LYS A 59 -36.72 -17.24 -14.44
CA LYS A 59 -37.41 -18.35 -13.75
C LYS A 59 -36.65 -19.68 -13.84
N LYS A 60 -35.93 -19.91 -14.94
CA LYS A 60 -35.11 -21.12 -15.16
C LYS A 60 -33.72 -21.03 -14.50
N ARG A 61 -33.23 -19.82 -14.21
CA ARG A 61 -31.89 -19.56 -13.66
C ARG A 61 -31.98 -18.56 -12.51
N PRO A 62 -32.49 -18.98 -11.35
CA PRO A 62 -32.69 -18.07 -10.22
C PRO A 62 -31.43 -17.88 -9.38
N TRP A 63 -30.42 -18.75 -9.52
CA TRP A 63 -29.29 -18.78 -8.61
C TRP A 63 -28.14 -17.90 -9.09
N ARG A 64 -27.82 -16.88 -8.29
CA ARG A 64 -26.72 -15.94 -8.54
C ARG A 64 -25.39 -16.55 -8.09
N ILE A 65 -24.44 -16.52 -8.99
CA ILE A 65 -23.05 -16.93 -8.79
C ILE A 65 -22.13 -15.81 -9.29
N HIS A 66 -20.87 -15.81 -8.85
CA HIS A 66 -19.86 -14.88 -9.32
C HIS A 66 -18.76 -15.65 -10.03
N CYS A 67 -18.35 -15.18 -11.21
CA CYS A 67 -17.23 -15.79 -11.92
C CYS A 67 -15.93 -15.64 -11.09
N PRO A 68 -15.16 -16.71 -10.86
CA PRO A 68 -13.94 -16.64 -10.05
C PRO A 68 -12.88 -15.71 -10.65
N MET A 69 -12.91 -15.47 -11.96
CA MET A 69 -11.90 -14.67 -12.68
C MET A 69 -12.25 -13.19 -12.83
N CYS A 70 -13.49 -12.88 -13.24
CA CYS A 70 -13.91 -11.51 -13.51
C CYS A 70 -14.99 -10.97 -12.57
N ASP A 71 -15.40 -11.75 -11.56
CA ASP A 71 -16.44 -11.45 -10.56
C ASP A 71 -17.79 -10.98 -11.13
N SER A 72 -17.98 -11.15 -12.45
CA SER A 72 -19.21 -10.78 -13.12
C SER A 72 -20.34 -11.66 -12.59
N PRO A 73 -21.47 -11.07 -12.15
CA PRO A 73 -22.60 -11.84 -11.66
C PRO A 73 -23.21 -12.62 -12.83
N GLY A 74 -23.36 -13.93 -12.62
CA GLY A 74 -24.04 -14.83 -13.53
C GLY A 74 -25.19 -15.53 -12.84
N PHE A 75 -26.19 -15.94 -13.61
CA PHE A 75 -27.35 -16.68 -13.11
C PHE A 75 -27.44 -18.04 -13.77
N ILE A 76 -27.48 -19.10 -12.96
CA ILE A 76 -27.52 -20.50 -13.41
C ILE A 76 -28.72 -21.25 -12.80
N PRO A 77 -29.16 -22.36 -13.40
CA PRO A 77 -30.15 -23.23 -12.77
C PRO A 77 -29.54 -23.88 -11.52
N ARG A 78 -30.33 -24.15 -10.47
CA ARG A 78 -29.85 -24.84 -9.26
C ARG A 78 -29.22 -26.21 -9.56
N LYS A 79 -29.69 -26.89 -10.61
CA LYS A 79 -29.14 -28.17 -11.09
C LYS A 79 -27.73 -28.07 -11.68
N ALA A 80 -27.26 -26.86 -12.01
CA ALA A 80 -25.91 -26.63 -12.51
C ALA A 80 -24.87 -26.46 -11.39
N ALA A 81 -25.27 -26.56 -10.11
CA ALA A 81 -24.33 -26.62 -9.00
C ALA A 81 -23.36 -27.80 -9.18
N GLY A 82 -22.07 -27.58 -8.89
CA GLY A 82 -21.02 -28.58 -9.07
C GLY A 82 -20.66 -28.94 -10.53
N HIS A 83 -21.30 -28.31 -11.53
CA HIS A 83 -21.01 -28.55 -12.95
C HIS A 83 -20.20 -27.40 -13.57
N GLU A 84 -19.51 -27.69 -14.67
CA GLU A 84 -18.78 -26.69 -15.44
C GLU A 84 -19.73 -25.74 -16.18
N ILE A 85 -19.51 -24.45 -15.99
CA ILE A 85 -20.38 -23.38 -16.48
C ILE A 85 -19.58 -22.30 -17.20
N LYS A 86 -20.20 -21.68 -18.21
CA LYS A 86 -19.59 -20.56 -18.95
C LYS A 86 -19.90 -19.22 -18.28
N CYS A 87 -18.90 -18.37 -18.10
CA CYS A 87 -19.03 -17.01 -17.57
C CYS A 87 -20.02 -16.17 -18.39
N ALA A 88 -20.78 -15.30 -17.72
CA ALA A 88 -21.72 -14.38 -18.36
C ALA A 88 -21.04 -13.17 -19.02
N ASN A 89 -19.79 -12.88 -18.67
CA ASN A 89 -19.01 -11.81 -19.28
C ASN A 89 -18.31 -12.32 -20.55
N PRO A 90 -18.62 -11.77 -21.75
CA PRO A 90 -17.99 -12.17 -23.00
C PRO A 90 -16.49 -11.87 -23.06
N ASP A 91 -15.99 -10.89 -22.28
CA ASP A 91 -14.58 -10.48 -22.26
C ASP A 91 -13.74 -11.29 -21.23
N CYS A 92 -14.29 -12.37 -20.68
CA CYS A 92 -13.61 -13.17 -19.66
C CYS A 92 -12.58 -14.13 -20.28
N LEU A 93 -11.29 -13.93 -19.96
CA LEU A 93 -10.14 -14.70 -20.48
C LEU A 93 -10.15 -16.20 -20.17
N VAL A 94 -10.87 -16.64 -19.12
CA VAL A 94 -11.10 -18.06 -18.82
C VAL A 94 -12.60 -18.26 -18.70
N PRO A 95 -13.27 -18.70 -19.77
CA PRO A 95 -14.72 -18.62 -19.85
C PRO A 95 -15.40 -19.76 -19.10
N ILE A 96 -14.72 -20.81 -18.64
CA ILE A 96 -15.34 -21.99 -18.02
C ILE A 96 -14.82 -22.19 -16.59
N PHE A 97 -15.72 -22.43 -15.64
CA PHE A 97 -15.39 -22.74 -14.25
C PHE A 97 -16.46 -23.64 -13.63
N THR A 98 -16.13 -24.36 -12.56
CA THR A 98 -17.11 -25.19 -11.83
C THR A 98 -17.98 -24.30 -10.93
N ALA A 99 -19.29 -24.39 -11.09
CA ALA A 99 -20.22 -23.70 -10.21
C ALA A 99 -20.10 -24.24 -8.77
N PRO A 100 -20.21 -23.38 -7.74
CA PRO A 100 -20.19 -23.84 -6.36
C PRO A 100 -21.32 -24.86 -6.08
N GLU A 101 -21.28 -25.54 -4.94
CA GLU A 101 -22.42 -26.34 -4.51
C GLU A 101 -23.57 -25.43 -4.08
N ALA A 102 -24.80 -25.76 -4.48
CA ALA A 102 -25.95 -25.00 -4.05
C ALA A 102 -26.12 -25.18 -2.53
N PRO A 103 -26.31 -24.10 -1.74
CA PRO A 103 -26.63 -24.24 -0.33
C PRO A 103 -27.92 -25.06 -0.21
N VAL A 104 -27.86 -26.14 0.58
CA VAL A 104 -29.00 -27.02 0.87
C VAL A 104 -30.08 -26.19 1.55
N THR A 105 -31.01 -25.67 0.76
CA THR A 105 -32.19 -24.98 1.29
C THR A 105 -33.24 -26.06 1.48
N GLN A 106 -33.49 -26.46 2.73
CA GLN A 106 -34.72 -27.15 3.10
C GLN A 106 -35.90 -26.32 2.55
N PRO A 107 -36.87 -26.94 1.85
CA PRO A 107 -38.01 -26.20 1.34
C PRO A 107 -38.74 -25.55 2.53
N ALA A 108 -38.83 -24.21 2.50
CA ALA A 108 -39.66 -23.46 3.42
C ALA A 108 -41.10 -23.97 3.27
N SER A 109 -41.65 -24.46 4.38
CA SER A 109 -43.06 -24.84 4.49
C SER A 109 -43.92 -23.68 4.03
N GLU A 110 -44.90 -23.97 3.17
CA GLU A 110 -46.01 -23.07 2.85
C GLU A 110 -46.57 -22.50 4.15
N THR A 111 -46.48 -21.18 4.30
CA THR A 111 -47.30 -20.45 5.28
C THR A 111 -48.45 -19.86 4.49
N GLN A 112 -49.66 -20.31 4.80
CA GLN A 112 -50.91 -19.73 4.33
C GLN A 112 -50.97 -18.22 4.60
N PRO A 113 -51.72 -17.45 3.79
CA PRO A 113 -51.90 -16.03 4.03
C PRO A 113 -52.86 -15.84 5.21
N GLU A 114 -52.35 -15.32 6.33
CA GLU A 114 -53.18 -14.91 7.46
C GLU A 114 -53.50 -13.41 7.36
N ASP A 115 -54.72 -13.12 7.79
CA ASP A 115 -55.52 -11.94 7.53
C ASP A 115 -54.92 -10.60 7.99
N THR A 116 -55.25 -9.55 7.23
CA THR A 116 -55.21 -8.15 7.68
C THR A 116 -56.06 -7.90 8.93
N PRO A 117 -55.55 -7.10 9.89
CA PRO A 117 -56.42 -6.22 10.67
C PRO A 117 -55.94 -4.75 10.68
N PRO A 118 -56.82 -3.81 11.10
CA PRO A 118 -56.85 -2.47 10.54
C PRO A 118 -55.98 -1.45 11.30
N ALA A 119 -55.72 -0.35 10.58
CA ALA A 119 -55.03 0.84 11.05
C ALA A 119 -55.67 1.46 12.30
N ARG A 120 -54.95 1.46 13.42
CA ARG A 120 -55.18 2.39 14.54
C ARG A 120 -53.94 2.48 15.43
N ASN A 121 -53.61 3.71 15.86
CA ASN A 121 -52.59 4.13 16.83
C ASN A 121 -51.18 4.49 16.31
N ARG A 122 -51.10 5.58 15.54
CA ARG A 122 -49.85 6.34 15.29
C ARG A 122 -49.36 7.18 16.48
N ALA A 123 -50.04 7.18 17.62
CA ALA A 123 -49.67 7.99 18.79
C ALA A 123 -48.68 7.32 19.76
N MET A 124 -48.52 5.99 19.70
CA MET A 124 -47.67 5.26 20.67
C MET A 124 -46.19 5.14 20.23
N VAL A 125 -45.91 5.28 18.93
CA VAL A 125 -44.55 5.20 18.37
C VAL A 125 -43.73 6.46 18.65
N VAL A 126 -44.38 7.62 18.79
CA VAL A 126 -43.70 8.90 19.06
C VAL A 126 -43.17 8.98 20.49
N VAL A 127 -43.87 8.38 21.46
CA VAL A 127 -43.44 8.39 22.87
C VAL A 127 -42.21 7.50 23.11
N VAL A 128 -42.11 6.36 22.42
CA VAL A 128 -40.94 5.46 22.54
C VAL A 128 -39.68 6.09 21.93
N ILE A 129 -39.81 6.84 20.84
CA ILE A 129 -38.67 7.53 20.19
C ILE A 129 -38.16 8.70 21.05
N VAL A 130 -39.05 9.45 21.72
CA VAL A 130 -38.64 10.56 22.60
C VAL A 130 -37.98 10.05 23.89
N VAL A 131 -38.43 8.93 24.46
CA VAL A 131 -37.80 8.34 25.65
C VAL A 131 -36.43 7.72 25.33
N LEU A 132 -36.25 7.12 24.14
CA LEU A 132 -34.95 6.59 23.71
C LEU A 132 -33.93 7.71 23.39
N LEU A 133 -34.38 8.84 22.83
CA LEU A 133 -33.50 9.97 22.55
C LEU A 133 -33.15 10.77 23.82
N ALA A 134 -34.05 10.85 24.80
CA ALA A 134 -33.74 11.49 26.09
C ALA A 134 -32.89 10.61 27.02
N GLY A 135 -33.02 9.28 26.95
CA GLY A 135 -32.22 8.34 27.76
C GLY A 135 -30.78 8.13 27.26
N GLY A 136 -30.54 8.24 25.95
CA GLY A 136 -29.21 8.01 25.36
C GLY A 136 -28.19 9.13 25.58
N GLY A 137 -28.65 10.38 25.74
CA GLY A 137 -27.77 11.54 25.90
C GLY A 137 -27.05 11.61 27.26
N ALA A 138 -27.66 11.07 28.32
CA ALA A 138 -27.10 11.10 29.67
C ALA A 138 -26.01 10.03 29.90
N TRP A 139 -26.07 8.89 29.21
CA TRP A 139 -25.05 7.83 29.33
C TRP A 139 -23.72 8.26 28.70
N TRP A 140 -23.77 8.96 27.56
CA TRP A 140 -22.56 9.37 26.84
C TRP A 140 -21.73 10.43 27.60
N LEU A 141 -22.39 11.28 28.40
CA LEU A 141 -21.74 12.37 29.16
C LEU A 141 -21.17 11.94 30.53
N LEU A 142 -21.57 10.80 31.10
CA LEU A 142 -21.08 10.33 32.41
C LEU A 142 -20.15 9.09 32.36
N GLY A 143 -19.91 8.50 31.18
CA GLY A 143 -19.15 7.24 31.04
C GLY A 143 -17.66 7.34 30.72
N HIS A 144 -17.10 8.52 30.42
CA HIS A 144 -15.69 8.66 30.03
C HIS A 144 -14.83 9.16 31.19
N SER A 145 -14.54 8.27 32.14
CA SER A 145 -13.31 8.33 32.91
C SER A 145 -12.44 7.14 32.49
N PRO A 146 -11.21 7.34 31.99
CA PRO A 146 -10.30 6.23 31.74
C PRO A 146 -9.87 5.65 33.09
N GLY A 147 -10.56 4.60 33.52
CA GLY A 147 -10.03 3.71 34.56
C GLY A 147 -8.74 3.05 34.05
N PRO A 148 -7.76 2.77 34.94
CA PRO A 148 -6.53 2.10 34.55
C PRO A 148 -6.91 0.74 33.98
N THR A 149 -6.64 0.53 32.70
CA THR A 149 -6.92 -0.74 32.04
C THR A 149 -5.84 -1.73 32.45
N ASP A 150 -6.27 -2.76 33.18
CA ASP A 150 -5.48 -3.93 33.50
C ASP A 150 -4.84 -4.50 32.23
N VAL A 151 -3.51 -4.60 32.26
CA VAL A 151 -2.70 -5.30 31.28
C VAL A 151 -3.11 -6.77 31.31
N PRO A 152 -3.62 -7.36 30.21
CA PRO A 152 -3.73 -8.81 30.14
C PRO A 152 -2.31 -9.39 30.19
N LYS A 153 -1.99 -10.02 31.33
CA LYS A 153 -0.84 -10.91 31.46
C LYS A 153 -0.95 -12.01 30.41
N THR A 154 0.22 -12.41 29.91
CA THR A 154 0.49 -13.58 29.07
C THR A 154 0.05 -13.54 27.60
N ILE A 155 0.96 -13.05 26.75
CA ILE A 155 1.12 -13.53 25.37
C ILE A 155 1.85 -14.89 25.46
N PRO A 156 1.37 -15.97 24.83
CA PRO A 156 2.10 -17.23 24.81
C PRO A 156 3.36 -17.06 23.97
N VAL A 157 4.51 -17.13 24.63
CA VAL A 157 5.82 -17.23 23.98
C VAL A 157 5.85 -18.55 23.22
N VAL A 158 5.84 -18.49 21.89
CA VAL A 158 6.25 -19.62 21.05
C VAL A 158 7.75 -19.80 21.29
N LYS A 159 8.10 -20.79 22.13
CA LYS A 159 9.49 -21.23 22.30
C LYS A 159 9.96 -21.84 20.99
N ILE A 160 10.76 -21.10 20.24
CA ILE A 160 11.62 -21.68 19.21
C ILE A 160 12.70 -22.45 19.97
N ALA A 161 12.77 -23.77 19.75
CA ALA A 161 13.75 -24.63 20.37
C ALA A 161 15.16 -24.24 19.89
N SER A 162 16.01 -23.79 20.82
CA SER A 162 17.45 -23.74 20.60
C SER A 162 18.00 -25.17 20.57
N PRO A 163 18.93 -25.52 19.66
CA PRO A 163 19.57 -26.82 19.68
C PRO A 163 20.48 -26.91 20.93
N THR A 164 20.12 -27.82 21.83
CA THR A 164 20.90 -28.19 23.00
C THR A 164 22.26 -28.74 22.54
N THR A 165 23.35 -28.10 22.94
CA THR A 165 24.68 -28.73 22.88
C THR A 165 25.03 -29.13 24.30
N ASP A 166 24.80 -30.39 24.63
CA ASP A 166 25.26 -31.00 25.87
C ASP A 166 26.79 -30.96 25.90
N THR A 167 27.32 -30.18 26.85
CA THR A 167 28.74 -30.21 27.19
C THR A 167 28.93 -31.34 28.20
N LYS A 168 29.44 -32.48 27.74
CA LYS A 168 30.15 -33.43 28.60
C LYS A 168 31.62 -33.42 28.23
N THR A 169 32.41 -32.87 29.14
CA THR A 169 33.85 -33.04 29.25
C THR A 169 34.13 -34.46 29.71
N ASP A 170 34.93 -35.22 28.97
CA ASP A 170 35.86 -36.18 29.56
C ASP A 170 37.02 -36.48 28.62
N SER A 171 38.15 -36.77 29.24
CA SER A 171 39.50 -36.53 28.73
C SER A 171 40.16 -37.78 28.13
N THR A 172 41.23 -37.50 27.37
CA THR A 172 42.48 -38.30 27.19
C THR A 172 42.53 -39.44 26.14
N PRO A 173 43.73 -39.77 25.62
CA PRO A 173 43.98 -39.86 24.18
C PRO A 173 44.51 -41.23 23.72
N GLY A 174 44.51 -41.44 22.40
CA GLY A 174 45.53 -42.28 21.77
C GLY A 174 45.01 -43.44 20.92
N THR A 175 45.66 -43.55 19.76
CA THR A 175 45.87 -44.74 18.92
C THR A 175 45.00 -44.85 17.66
N THR A 176 45.58 -44.40 16.54
CA THR A 176 45.30 -44.87 15.16
C THR A 176 46.12 -46.14 14.88
N PRO A 177 45.93 -46.90 13.78
CA PRO A 177 44.92 -46.79 12.71
C PRO A 177 44.27 -48.13 12.31
N THR A 178 43.08 -48.11 11.68
CA THR A 178 42.83 -49.00 10.54
C THR A 178 41.82 -48.40 9.56
N GLU A 179 42.25 -48.42 8.31
CA GLU A 179 41.71 -47.85 7.10
C GLU A 179 40.44 -48.56 6.58
N LYS A 180 39.37 -47.81 6.31
CA LYS A 180 38.40 -48.11 5.22
C LYS A 180 37.73 -46.83 4.68
N LYS A 181 38.31 -46.33 3.58
CA LYS A 181 37.67 -45.85 2.34
C LYS A 181 36.24 -45.30 2.42
N GLY A 182 36.07 -44.00 2.16
CA GLY A 182 34.77 -43.44 1.75
C GLY A 182 34.67 -41.92 1.77
N THR A 183 34.73 -41.34 0.58
CA THR A 183 34.08 -40.06 0.19
C THR A 183 34.86 -38.75 0.40
N GLN A 184 34.98 -38.06 -0.73
CA GLN A 184 35.69 -36.81 -0.99
C GLN A 184 35.22 -35.68 -0.06
N ALA A 185 36.18 -35.06 0.64
CA ALA A 185 36.01 -33.72 1.18
C ALA A 185 36.15 -32.72 0.02
N ALA A 186 35.02 -32.17 -0.43
CA ALA A 186 35.02 -30.95 -1.22
C ALA A 186 35.48 -29.80 -0.31
N THR A 187 36.60 -29.19 -0.68
CA THR A 187 37.10 -27.95 -0.11
C THR A 187 36.04 -26.86 -0.32
N VAL A 188 35.28 -26.52 0.72
CA VAL A 188 34.44 -25.32 0.71
C VAL A 188 35.37 -24.12 0.86
N GLY A 189 35.88 -23.65 -0.28
CA GLY A 189 36.44 -22.31 -0.37
C GLY A 189 35.35 -21.31 0.00
N ASN A 190 35.57 -20.59 1.10
CA ASN A 190 34.81 -19.38 1.42
C ASN A 190 35.01 -18.36 0.30
N THR A 191 34.18 -18.46 -0.73
CA THR A 191 33.94 -17.37 -1.66
C THR A 191 32.89 -16.50 -0.99
N PRO A 192 33.12 -15.20 -0.77
CA PRO A 192 32.07 -14.31 -0.31
C PRO A 192 30.95 -14.39 -1.33
N GLU A 193 29.78 -14.88 -0.89
CA GLU A 193 28.58 -14.93 -1.71
C GLU A 193 28.26 -13.49 -2.12
N ALA A 194 28.63 -13.13 -3.35
CA ALA A 194 28.29 -11.86 -3.95
C ALA A 194 26.77 -11.74 -3.88
N THR A 195 26.29 -10.91 -2.95
CA THR A 195 24.87 -10.60 -2.80
C THR A 195 24.42 -10.08 -4.15
N LYS A 196 23.72 -10.90 -4.95
CA LYS A 196 23.21 -10.47 -6.26
C LYS A 196 22.35 -9.25 -6.03
N THR A 197 22.87 -8.07 -6.36
CA THR A 197 22.16 -6.81 -6.19
C THR A 197 20.94 -6.85 -7.10
N ILE A 198 19.76 -7.03 -6.52
CA ILE A 198 18.51 -7.02 -7.27
C ILE A 198 18.28 -5.58 -7.75
N THR A 199 18.31 -5.37 -9.07
CA THR A 199 18.08 -4.05 -9.66
C THR A 199 16.58 -3.80 -9.91
N ARG A 200 16.14 -2.53 -9.91
CA ARG A 200 14.74 -2.17 -10.23
C ARG A 200 14.32 -2.69 -11.60
N LYS A 201 15.21 -2.61 -12.59
CA LYS A 201 14.97 -3.11 -13.94
C LYS A 201 14.69 -4.62 -13.96
N MET A 202 15.48 -5.41 -13.22
CA MET A 202 15.26 -6.86 -13.11
C MET A 202 13.93 -7.20 -12.42
N ILE A 203 13.51 -6.43 -11.42
CA ILE A 203 12.20 -6.62 -10.76
C ILE A 203 11.07 -6.36 -11.76
N LEU A 204 11.16 -5.28 -12.54
CA LEU A 204 10.14 -4.95 -13.53
C LEU A 204 10.07 -5.99 -14.64
N GLU A 205 11.21 -6.49 -15.13
CA GLU A 205 11.24 -7.53 -16.17
C GLU A 205 10.62 -8.86 -15.73
N ARG A 206 10.87 -9.29 -14.48
CA ARG A 206 10.34 -10.56 -13.94
C ARG A 206 8.98 -10.44 -13.27
N GLY A 207 8.54 -9.23 -12.97
CA GLY A 207 7.31 -8.93 -12.24
C GLY A 207 6.08 -9.63 -12.82
N PRO A 208 5.81 -9.56 -14.14
CA PRO A 208 4.61 -10.16 -14.73
C PRO A 208 4.51 -11.66 -14.48
N GLU A 209 5.60 -12.41 -14.71
CA GLU A 209 5.64 -13.86 -14.51
C GLU A 209 5.37 -14.23 -13.05
N MET A 210 6.03 -13.53 -12.11
CA MET A 210 5.83 -13.78 -10.68
C MET A 210 4.43 -13.41 -10.22
N MET A 211 3.84 -12.35 -10.75
CA MET A 211 2.47 -11.94 -10.41
C MET A 211 1.44 -12.93 -10.94
N VAL A 212 1.64 -13.48 -12.13
CA VAL A 212 0.81 -14.55 -12.68
C VAL A 212 0.92 -15.81 -11.82
N ALA A 213 2.14 -16.23 -11.48
CA ALA A 213 2.37 -17.37 -10.59
C ALA A 213 1.69 -17.18 -9.22
N ALA A 214 1.87 -16.01 -8.59
CA ALA A 214 1.23 -15.68 -7.32
C ALA A 214 -0.31 -15.63 -7.43
N ALA A 215 -0.87 -15.18 -8.55
CA ALA A 215 -2.31 -15.18 -8.77
C ALA A 215 -2.89 -16.61 -8.94
N GLN A 216 -2.06 -17.55 -9.42
CA GLN A 216 -2.44 -18.96 -9.57
C GLN A 216 -2.38 -19.72 -8.23
N GLU A 217 -1.55 -19.29 -7.29
CA GLU A 217 -1.54 -19.78 -5.90
C GLU A 217 -2.80 -19.28 -5.15
N ARG A 218 -3.92 -20.00 -5.33
CA ARG A 218 -5.26 -19.62 -4.81
C ARG A 218 -5.35 -19.58 -3.28
N ASP A 219 -4.41 -20.20 -2.59
CA ASP A 219 -4.39 -20.48 -1.16
C ASP A 219 -3.66 -19.42 -0.31
N ARG A 220 -2.81 -18.57 -0.92
CA ARG A 220 -2.02 -17.56 -0.19
C ARG A 220 -2.29 -16.10 -0.58
N ASN A 221 -3.29 -15.86 -1.43
CA ASN A 221 -3.68 -14.51 -1.82
C ASN A 221 -4.48 -13.79 -0.72
N ARG A 222 -3.99 -12.64 -0.23
CA ARG A 222 -4.64 -11.84 0.83
C ARG A 222 -6.09 -11.50 0.48
N SER A 223 -6.32 -10.89 -0.68
CA SER A 223 -7.65 -10.58 -1.23
C SER A 223 -7.54 -10.13 -2.69
N LYS A 224 -8.59 -10.37 -3.48
CA LYS A 224 -8.61 -9.95 -4.89
C LYS A 224 -8.39 -8.44 -5.10
N PRO A 225 -9.02 -7.52 -4.33
CA PRO A 225 -8.77 -6.08 -4.46
C PRO A 225 -7.31 -5.72 -4.19
N PHE A 226 -6.67 -6.39 -3.22
CA PHE A 226 -5.27 -6.15 -2.91
C PHE A 226 -4.36 -6.60 -4.06
N CYS A 227 -4.60 -7.76 -4.66
CA CYS A 227 -3.84 -8.21 -5.82
C CYS A 227 -4.00 -7.26 -7.01
N ARG A 228 -5.24 -6.78 -7.29
CA ARG A 228 -5.49 -5.79 -8.35
C ARG A 228 -4.74 -4.48 -8.11
N ARG A 229 -4.70 -3.99 -6.87
CA ARG A 229 -3.87 -2.83 -6.50
C ARG A 229 -2.40 -3.07 -6.85
N LEU A 230 -1.82 -4.19 -6.43
CA LEU A 230 -0.41 -4.50 -6.71
C LEU A 230 -0.14 -4.54 -8.21
N THR A 231 -1.06 -5.11 -9.01
CA THR A 231 -0.97 -5.11 -10.47
C THR A 231 -1.06 -3.71 -11.06
N ALA A 232 -1.94 -2.86 -10.54
CA ALA A 232 -2.07 -1.49 -10.98
C ALA A 232 -0.80 -0.67 -10.66
N GLU A 233 -0.25 -0.81 -9.44
CA GLU A 233 1.04 -0.22 -9.04
C GLU A 233 2.18 -0.69 -9.95
N TYR A 234 2.26 -1.98 -10.28
CA TYR A 234 3.27 -2.50 -11.21
C TYR A 234 3.20 -1.83 -12.59
N PHE A 235 2.01 -1.77 -13.20
CA PHE A 235 1.84 -1.13 -14.50
C PHE A 235 2.15 0.36 -14.46
N ALA A 236 1.74 1.05 -13.38
CA ALA A 236 2.09 2.44 -13.17
C ALA A 236 3.61 2.60 -13.09
N GLU A 237 4.32 1.84 -12.25
CA GLU A 237 5.78 1.92 -12.12
C GLU A 237 6.54 1.57 -13.41
N SER A 238 5.92 0.79 -14.29
CA SER A 238 6.44 0.41 -15.62
C SER A 238 6.15 1.44 -16.71
N GLY A 239 5.43 2.53 -16.40
CA GLY A 239 5.01 3.54 -17.37
C GLY A 239 3.83 3.13 -18.25
N ASN A 240 3.20 1.97 -18.00
CA ASN A 240 2.04 1.51 -18.74
C ASN A 240 0.75 2.06 -18.10
N GLU A 241 0.45 3.31 -18.44
CA GLU A 241 -0.68 4.02 -17.87
C GLU A 241 -2.03 3.38 -18.23
N THR A 242 -2.19 2.92 -19.47
CA THR A 242 -3.46 2.33 -19.95
C THR A 242 -3.84 1.09 -19.12
N ASP A 243 -2.89 0.18 -18.91
CA ASP A 243 -3.16 -1.05 -18.15
C ASP A 243 -3.32 -0.77 -16.65
N ALA A 244 -2.58 0.20 -16.10
CA ALA A 244 -2.77 0.64 -14.72
C ALA A 244 -4.19 1.15 -14.48
N LEU A 245 -4.70 2.03 -15.38
CA LEU A 245 -6.05 2.56 -15.31
C LEU A 245 -7.11 1.45 -15.51
N ALA A 246 -6.85 0.48 -16.38
CA ALA A 246 -7.72 -0.69 -16.54
C ALA A 246 -7.84 -1.52 -15.25
N GLN A 247 -6.73 -1.74 -14.54
CA GLN A 247 -6.75 -2.41 -13.24
C GLN A 247 -7.46 -1.59 -12.16
N LEU A 248 -7.28 -0.26 -12.14
CA LEU A 248 -8.01 0.61 -11.21
C LEU A 248 -9.53 0.60 -11.47
N LYS A 249 -9.95 0.54 -12.74
CA LYS A 249 -11.36 0.39 -13.11
C LYS A 249 -11.93 -0.93 -12.59
N GLN A 250 -11.20 -2.04 -12.75
CA GLN A 250 -11.60 -3.34 -12.19
C GLN A 250 -11.62 -3.32 -10.66
N LEU A 251 -10.64 -2.67 -10.02
CA LEU A 251 -10.59 -2.51 -8.57
C LEU A 251 -11.84 -1.81 -8.03
N THR A 252 -12.34 -0.79 -8.73
CA THR A 252 -13.60 -0.11 -8.37
C THR A 252 -14.80 -1.05 -8.43
N GLN A 253 -14.81 -2.03 -9.34
CA GLN A 253 -15.91 -2.99 -9.46
C GLN A 253 -15.89 -4.04 -8.34
N ILE A 254 -14.71 -4.53 -7.95
CA ILE A 254 -14.58 -5.61 -6.95
C ILE A 254 -14.36 -5.12 -5.52
N GLY A 255 -14.06 -3.83 -5.34
CA GLY A 255 -13.81 -3.21 -4.04
C GLY A 255 -14.25 -1.75 -4.02
N PRO A 256 -15.54 -1.44 -4.26
CA PRO A 256 -16.05 -0.06 -4.28
C PRO A 256 -15.81 0.68 -2.96
N ASP A 257 -15.82 -0.04 -1.84
CA ASP A 257 -15.60 0.52 -0.48
C ASP A 257 -14.11 0.62 -0.10
N LEU A 258 -13.19 0.39 -1.04
CA LEU A 258 -11.73 0.40 -0.81
C LEU A 258 -11.00 1.49 -1.62
N PRO A 259 -11.46 2.76 -1.60
CA PRO A 259 -10.88 3.82 -2.43
C PRO A 259 -9.41 4.12 -2.10
N HIS A 260 -8.97 3.83 -0.88
CA HIS A 260 -7.58 4.00 -0.44
C HIS A 260 -6.60 3.13 -1.23
N LEU A 261 -7.05 2.00 -1.81
CA LEU A 261 -6.20 1.13 -2.62
C LEU A 261 -5.82 1.73 -3.98
N HIS A 262 -6.47 2.80 -4.42
CA HIS A 262 -6.13 3.51 -5.66
C HIS A 262 -4.99 4.51 -5.49
N ILE A 263 -4.78 5.02 -4.27
CA ILE A 263 -4.00 6.25 -4.04
C ILE A 263 -2.56 6.10 -4.51
N ASN A 264 -1.87 5.03 -4.12
CA ASN A 264 -0.48 4.83 -4.50
C ASN A 264 -0.30 4.67 -6.01
N THR A 265 -1.19 3.93 -6.69
CA THR A 265 -1.16 3.83 -8.15
C THR A 265 -1.34 5.19 -8.82
N LEU A 266 -2.30 6.00 -8.35
CA LEU A 266 -2.53 7.35 -8.87
C LEU A 266 -1.29 8.24 -8.65
N ILE A 267 -0.64 8.14 -7.49
CA ILE A 267 0.61 8.85 -7.21
C ILE A 267 1.74 8.39 -8.15
N SER A 268 1.91 7.09 -8.40
CA SER A 268 2.90 6.57 -9.35
C SER A 268 2.62 7.04 -10.79
N LEU A 269 1.36 7.02 -11.23
CA LEU A 269 0.96 7.55 -12.53
C LEU A 269 1.21 9.05 -12.64
N TRP A 270 0.96 9.80 -11.57
CA TRP A 270 1.31 11.21 -11.52
C TRP A 270 2.82 11.41 -11.64
N TRP A 271 3.64 10.66 -10.88
CA TRP A 271 5.10 10.76 -10.92
C TRP A 271 5.69 10.55 -12.32
N ASN A 272 5.18 9.58 -13.08
CA ASN A 272 5.66 9.31 -14.45
C ASN A 272 5.47 10.48 -15.42
N ARG A 273 4.54 11.39 -15.12
CA ARG A 273 4.26 12.56 -15.95
C ARG A 273 5.07 13.79 -15.53
N GLN A 274 5.79 13.72 -14.41
CA GLN A 274 6.57 14.84 -13.90
C GLN A 274 7.94 14.91 -14.55
N LYS A 275 8.50 16.12 -14.63
CA LYS A 275 9.90 16.34 -15.01
C LYS A 275 10.72 16.58 -13.74
N ASN A 276 11.99 16.21 -13.75
CA ASN A 276 12.88 16.46 -12.61
C ASN A 276 12.86 17.96 -12.24
N GLY A 277 12.67 18.26 -10.96
CA GLY A 277 12.63 19.61 -10.43
C GLY A 277 11.42 20.46 -10.84
N MET A 278 10.50 19.93 -11.66
CA MET A 278 9.30 20.62 -12.11
C MET A 278 8.10 19.67 -12.07
N ALA A 279 7.28 19.82 -11.05
CA ALA A 279 6.03 19.07 -10.92
C ALA A 279 4.83 20.00 -10.85
N SER A 280 3.75 19.62 -11.53
CA SER A 280 2.49 20.35 -11.53
C SER A 280 1.38 19.52 -10.89
N PRO A 281 0.45 20.14 -10.15
CA PRO A 281 -0.80 19.48 -9.78
C PRO A 281 -1.50 18.98 -11.04
N GLY A 282 -1.81 17.69 -11.10
CA GLY A 282 -2.44 17.05 -12.26
C GLY A 282 -3.59 16.16 -11.82
N GLU A 283 -4.37 15.67 -12.79
CA GLU A 283 -5.61 14.92 -12.53
C GLU A 283 -5.41 13.75 -11.56
N HIS A 284 -4.37 12.93 -11.77
CA HIS A 284 -4.09 11.78 -10.91
C HIS A 284 -3.80 12.17 -9.46
N LEU A 285 -3.08 13.28 -9.24
CA LEU A 285 -2.82 13.79 -7.90
C LEU A 285 -4.10 14.34 -7.26
N SER A 286 -4.93 15.06 -8.00
CA SER A 286 -6.24 15.51 -7.51
C SER A 286 -7.13 14.36 -7.08
N GLN A 287 -7.21 13.29 -7.89
CA GLN A 287 -7.97 12.09 -7.53
C GLN A 287 -7.39 11.38 -6.29
N ALA A 288 -6.06 11.35 -6.14
CA ALA A 288 -5.41 10.79 -4.96
C ALA A 288 -5.75 11.58 -3.68
N ILE A 289 -5.77 12.92 -3.76
CA ILE A 289 -6.15 13.82 -2.66
C ILE A 289 -7.59 13.52 -2.22
N THR A 290 -8.55 13.53 -3.14
CA THR A 290 -9.97 13.27 -2.81
C THR A 290 -10.14 11.91 -2.14
N ARG A 291 -9.46 10.87 -2.62
CA ARG A 291 -9.55 9.53 -2.02
C ARG A 291 -8.90 9.44 -0.63
N ALA A 292 -7.92 10.29 -0.34
CA ALA A 292 -7.22 10.34 0.95
C ALA A 292 -8.04 11.03 2.06
N GLU A 293 -9.09 11.79 1.72
CA GLU A 293 -9.96 12.48 2.69
C GLU A 293 -10.61 11.52 3.68
N ASN A 294 -11.01 10.33 3.21
CA ASN A 294 -11.72 9.33 4.01
C ASN A 294 -10.81 8.35 4.75
N ILE A 295 -9.49 8.57 4.76
CA ILE A 295 -8.56 7.70 5.48
C ILE A 295 -8.50 8.09 6.94
N SER A 296 -8.77 7.12 7.81
CA SER A 296 -8.60 7.26 9.25
C SER A 296 -7.11 7.28 9.65
N PRO A 297 -6.71 8.17 10.58
CA PRO A 297 -5.36 8.19 11.12
C PRO A 297 -4.99 6.88 11.82
N GLY A 298 -3.69 6.61 11.95
CA GLY A 298 -3.16 5.45 12.67
C GLY A 298 -3.38 4.08 12.00
N THR A 299 -4.09 4.03 10.86
CA THR A 299 -4.18 2.82 10.06
C THR A 299 -2.88 2.55 9.31
N PRO A 300 -2.52 1.29 8.99
CA PRO A 300 -1.31 1.00 8.21
C PRO A 300 -1.27 1.72 6.85
N PHE A 301 -2.44 1.91 6.23
CA PHE A 301 -2.56 2.64 4.96
C PHE A 301 -2.29 4.14 5.11
N ALA A 302 -2.60 4.73 6.27
CA ALA A 302 -2.33 6.13 6.53
C ALA A 302 -0.84 6.46 6.42
N VAL A 303 0.05 5.53 6.79
CA VAL A 303 1.50 5.73 6.68
C VAL A 303 1.96 5.75 5.22
N ASP A 304 1.51 4.80 4.41
CA ASP A 304 1.80 4.76 2.97
C ASP A 304 1.36 6.07 2.30
N VAL A 305 0.14 6.53 2.60
CA VAL A 305 -0.42 7.77 2.05
C VAL A 305 0.30 9.00 2.60
N THR A 306 0.64 9.04 3.88
CA THR A 306 1.40 10.14 4.49
C THR A 306 2.71 10.39 3.73
N VAL A 307 3.47 9.32 3.48
CA VAL A 307 4.75 9.41 2.79
C VAL A 307 4.56 9.71 1.31
N GLY A 308 3.76 8.91 0.61
CA GLY A 308 3.60 9.02 -0.84
C GLY A 308 2.89 10.31 -1.28
N LEU A 309 1.75 10.62 -0.66
CA LEU A 309 0.98 11.82 -1.00
C LEU A 309 1.65 13.08 -0.45
N GLY A 310 2.24 13.03 0.75
CA GLY A 310 3.03 14.14 1.29
C GLY A 310 4.17 14.53 0.36
N CYS A 311 4.93 13.55 -0.12
CA CYS A 311 6.01 13.76 -1.10
C CYS A 311 5.49 14.38 -2.40
N ALA A 312 4.42 13.83 -3.00
CA ALA A 312 3.84 14.36 -4.23
C ALA A 312 3.31 15.80 -4.07
N LEU A 313 2.66 16.10 -2.95
CA LEU A 313 2.15 17.43 -2.65
C LEU A 313 3.28 18.46 -2.50
N ILE A 314 4.35 18.13 -1.78
CA ILE A 314 5.53 19.00 -1.63
C ILE A 314 6.19 19.24 -3.00
N ALA A 315 6.41 18.19 -3.78
CA ALA A 315 6.99 18.30 -5.12
C ALA A 315 6.16 19.20 -6.06
N SER A 316 4.82 19.10 -5.98
CA SER A 316 3.87 19.94 -6.74
C SER A 316 3.66 21.36 -6.17
N ASN A 317 4.49 21.79 -5.22
CA ASN A 317 4.41 23.09 -4.54
C ASN A 317 3.09 23.33 -3.77
N GLN A 318 2.44 22.26 -3.30
CA GLN A 318 1.23 22.30 -2.46
C GLN A 318 1.58 22.08 -0.98
N VAL A 319 2.60 22.78 -0.48
CA VAL A 319 3.17 22.57 0.87
C VAL A 319 2.13 22.69 2.00
N PRO A 320 1.24 23.71 2.05
CA PRO A 320 0.24 23.78 3.13
C PRO A 320 -0.70 22.57 3.17
N LEU A 321 -1.07 22.04 1.99
CA LEU A 321 -1.89 20.84 1.88
C LEU A 321 -1.12 19.58 2.29
N ALA A 322 0.17 19.51 1.96
CA ALA A 322 1.04 18.43 2.41
C ALA A 322 1.13 18.39 3.94
N GLU A 323 1.42 19.52 4.58
CA GLU A 323 1.59 19.59 6.04
C GLU A 323 0.31 19.24 6.78
N SER A 324 -0.85 19.77 6.34
CA SER A 324 -2.15 19.42 6.91
C SER A 324 -2.50 17.94 6.70
N THR A 325 -2.16 17.36 5.54
CA THR A 325 -2.36 15.93 5.26
C THR A 325 -1.49 15.05 6.15
N ILE A 326 -0.20 15.38 6.28
CA ILE A 326 0.75 14.65 7.13
C ILE A 326 0.30 14.73 8.59
N ALA A 327 -0.03 15.93 9.09
CA ALA A 327 -0.48 16.12 10.47
C ALA A 327 -1.78 15.37 10.77
N ARG A 328 -2.69 15.27 9.80
CA ARG A 328 -3.96 14.54 9.95
C ARG A 328 -3.77 13.03 9.97
N LEU A 329 -2.89 12.49 9.13
CA LEU A 329 -2.77 11.03 8.92
C LEU A 329 -1.70 10.38 9.79
N TRP A 330 -0.64 11.10 10.13
CA TRP A 330 0.46 10.58 10.93
C TRP A 330 0.08 10.48 12.40
N THR A 331 0.24 9.29 12.96
CA THR A 331 0.15 9.08 14.41
C THR A 331 1.33 8.21 14.83
N PRO A 332 2.22 8.69 15.72
CA PRO A 332 3.45 7.99 16.08
C PRO A 332 3.20 6.83 17.05
N VAL A 333 2.44 5.82 16.62
CA VAL A 333 2.23 4.55 17.34
C VAL A 333 3.21 3.48 16.86
N PRO A 334 3.51 2.44 17.68
CA PRO A 334 4.48 1.40 17.30
C PRO A 334 4.19 0.69 15.97
N THR A 335 2.92 0.49 15.63
CA THR A 335 2.49 -0.12 14.35
C THR A 335 2.79 0.80 13.16
N ALA A 336 2.53 2.11 13.29
CA ALA A 336 2.84 3.09 12.27
C ALA A 336 4.36 3.22 12.07
N ARG A 337 5.13 3.12 13.17
CA ARG A 337 6.60 3.06 13.11
C ARG A 337 7.09 1.85 12.33
N LEU A 338 6.63 0.65 12.66
CA LEU A 338 7.02 -0.57 11.94
C LEU A 338 6.68 -0.47 10.44
N GLN A 339 5.53 0.12 10.10
CA GLN A 339 5.16 0.36 8.71
C GLN A 339 6.09 1.37 8.03
N LEU A 340 6.43 2.47 8.69
CA LEU A 340 7.39 3.46 8.18
C LEU A 340 8.78 2.84 7.96
N ASP A 341 9.26 2.03 8.90
CA ASP A 341 10.53 1.30 8.77
C ASP A 341 10.47 0.33 7.58
N THR A 342 9.35 -0.38 7.41
CA THR A 342 9.11 -1.28 6.27
C THR A 342 9.14 -0.52 4.94
N LEU A 343 8.52 0.66 4.88
CA LEU A 343 8.58 1.54 3.70
C LEU A 343 10.01 2.01 3.43
N GLY A 344 10.76 2.40 4.46
CA GLY A 344 12.17 2.76 4.35
C GLY A 344 13.01 1.61 3.77
N CYS A 345 12.79 0.38 4.22
CA CYS A 345 13.49 -0.81 3.70
C CYS A 345 13.15 -1.12 2.24
N ARG A 346 11.90 -0.88 1.82
CA ARG A 346 11.48 -1.02 0.42
C ARG A 346 12.11 0.06 -0.45
N TYR A 347 12.12 1.29 0.04
CA TYR A 347 12.75 2.43 -0.62
C TYR A 347 14.25 2.20 -0.82
N ALA A 348 14.97 1.83 0.25
CA ALA A 348 16.40 1.50 0.22
C ALA A 348 16.73 0.15 -0.43
N ARG A 349 15.72 -0.66 -0.77
CA ARG A 349 15.83 -2.01 -1.37
C ARG A 349 16.67 -2.99 -0.55
N THR A 350 16.77 -2.79 0.76
CA THR A 350 17.49 -3.67 1.66
C THR A 350 16.64 -4.86 2.10
N PHE A 351 15.31 -4.68 2.13
CA PHE A 351 14.30 -5.68 2.55
C PHE A 351 14.59 -6.34 3.91
N ARG A 352 15.40 -5.69 4.75
CA ARG A 352 15.67 -6.06 6.15
C ARG A 352 15.44 -4.85 7.02
N LEU A 353 14.79 -5.05 8.17
CA LEU A 353 14.67 -3.98 9.16
C LEU A 353 16.08 -3.63 9.68
N PRO A 354 16.43 -2.34 9.75
CA PRO A 354 17.73 -1.94 10.25
C PRO A 354 17.82 -2.25 11.75
N ALA A 355 18.99 -2.68 12.19
CA ALA A 355 19.28 -2.75 13.61
C ALA A 355 19.35 -1.32 14.18
N ARG A 356 19.11 -1.17 15.49
CA ARG A 356 19.08 0.15 16.15
C ARG A 356 20.36 0.99 15.95
N HIS A 357 21.50 0.34 15.74
CA HIS A 357 22.79 1.00 15.53
C HIS A 357 23.07 1.34 14.06
N GLU A 358 22.17 1.00 13.14
CA GLU A 358 22.29 1.27 11.70
C GLU A 358 21.42 2.45 11.26
N THR A 359 20.57 2.95 12.15
CA THR A 359 19.81 4.19 11.94
C THR A 359 20.20 5.22 12.97
N PRO A 360 20.30 6.49 12.56
CA PRO A 360 20.45 7.56 13.52
C PRO A 360 19.23 7.60 14.47
N PRO A 361 19.42 7.94 15.77
CA PRO A 361 18.28 8.16 16.67
C PRO A 361 17.38 9.29 16.16
N SER A 362 16.15 9.43 16.67
CA SER A 362 15.27 10.56 16.31
C SER A 362 15.28 11.63 17.41
N LEU A 363 15.51 12.87 16.99
CA LEU A 363 15.53 14.07 17.84
C LEU A 363 14.20 14.38 18.52
N ARG A 364 13.07 13.81 18.11
CA ARG A 364 11.78 14.00 18.82
C ARG A 364 11.34 12.79 19.63
N GLY A 365 12.09 11.68 19.61
CA GLY A 365 11.70 10.44 20.29
C GLY A 365 10.53 9.72 19.61
N ALA A 366 9.59 10.45 19.01
CA ALA A 366 8.69 9.98 17.97
C ALA A 366 9.40 10.08 16.61
N MET A 367 9.44 8.97 15.85
CA MET A 367 9.89 9.01 14.45
C MET A 367 8.91 9.87 13.64
N SER A 368 9.44 10.71 12.75
CA SER A 368 8.65 11.52 11.80
C SER A 368 8.72 10.86 10.42
N PRO A 369 7.67 10.91 9.59
CA PRO A 369 7.73 10.47 8.19
C PRO A 369 8.61 11.39 7.33
N ASP A 370 8.94 12.59 7.83
CA ASP A 370 9.62 13.65 7.09
C ASP A 370 10.94 13.20 6.47
N SER A 371 11.78 12.44 7.19
CA SER A 371 13.07 11.99 6.66
C SER A 371 12.91 11.12 5.42
N LEU A 372 11.90 10.24 5.39
CA LEU A 372 11.63 9.40 4.21
C LEU A 372 11.01 10.21 3.07
N ILE A 373 10.19 11.21 3.37
CA ILE A 373 9.65 12.14 2.37
C ILE A 373 10.79 12.93 1.71
N ILE A 374 11.71 13.49 2.51
CA ILE A 374 12.89 14.19 2.03
C ILE A 374 13.75 13.29 1.13
N ALA A 375 14.01 12.05 1.57
CA ALA A 375 14.76 11.09 0.77
C ALA A 375 14.11 10.84 -0.60
N GLN A 376 12.80 10.57 -0.61
CA GLN A 376 12.08 10.33 -1.87
C GLN A 376 12.04 11.54 -2.80
N LEU A 377 12.00 12.77 -2.27
CA LEU A 377 12.11 13.99 -3.05
C LEU A 377 13.49 14.11 -3.69
N CYS A 378 14.56 13.86 -2.92
CA CYS A 378 15.94 13.95 -3.40
C CYS A 378 16.21 12.94 -4.52
N ASP A 379 15.85 11.67 -4.33
CA ASP A 379 16.01 10.60 -5.34
C ASP A 379 15.25 10.88 -6.64
N ARG A 380 14.15 11.63 -6.58
CA ARG A 380 13.36 12.06 -7.75
C ARG A 380 13.85 13.36 -8.39
N GLY A 381 14.97 13.93 -7.93
CA GLY A 381 15.54 15.17 -8.47
C GLY A 381 14.83 16.45 -7.99
N PHE A 382 14.12 16.39 -6.85
CA PHE A 382 13.49 17.53 -6.19
C PHE A 382 14.27 17.97 -4.93
N SER A 383 15.61 17.91 -5.00
CA SER A 383 16.49 18.26 -3.87
C SER A 383 16.30 19.71 -3.40
N ASP A 384 16.16 20.67 -4.32
CA ASP A 384 15.91 22.08 -3.98
C ASP A 384 14.57 22.28 -3.27
N THR A 385 13.53 21.56 -3.72
CA THR A 385 12.21 21.58 -3.09
C THR A 385 12.27 20.98 -1.68
N ALA A 386 13.01 19.88 -1.51
CA ALA A 386 13.24 19.26 -0.20
C ALA A 386 13.99 20.21 0.76
N LEU A 387 15.03 20.89 0.27
CA LEU A 387 15.76 21.91 1.03
C LEU A 387 14.87 23.09 1.44
N SER A 388 14.06 23.61 0.51
CA SER A 388 13.11 24.69 0.80
C SER A 388 12.09 24.29 1.86
N TRP A 389 11.49 23.11 1.74
CA TRP A 389 10.54 22.60 2.74
C TRP A 389 11.19 22.37 4.12
N SER A 390 12.45 21.90 4.13
CA SER A 390 13.22 21.74 5.37
C SER A 390 13.38 23.06 6.11
N ARG A 391 13.72 24.15 5.39
CA ARG A 391 13.91 25.50 5.97
C ARG A 391 12.62 26.15 6.47
N GLN A 392 11.47 25.79 5.91
CA GLN A 392 10.17 26.31 6.32
C GLN A 392 9.70 25.78 7.68
N ALA A 393 10.29 24.69 8.18
CA ALA A 393 9.97 24.18 9.51
C ALA A 393 10.23 25.23 10.59
N LYS A 394 9.18 25.55 11.36
CA LYS A 394 9.23 26.55 12.44
C LYS A 394 10.01 26.05 13.65
N HIS A 395 9.88 24.76 13.97
CA HIS A 395 10.52 24.15 15.12
C HIS A 395 11.93 23.67 14.77
N LEU A 396 12.92 23.99 15.62
CA LEU A 396 14.34 23.67 15.35
C LEU A 396 14.61 22.17 15.20
N LEU A 397 13.96 21.30 15.99
CA LEU A 397 14.09 19.84 15.83
C LEU A 397 13.63 19.38 14.44
N ASP A 398 12.46 19.81 13.99
CA ASP A 398 11.90 19.40 12.69
C ASP A 398 12.76 19.92 11.53
N ARG A 399 13.20 21.18 11.62
CA ARG A 399 14.15 21.77 10.66
C ARG A 399 15.44 20.96 10.60
N SER A 400 16.00 20.61 11.76
CA SER A 400 17.28 19.90 11.83
C SER A 400 17.18 18.45 11.33
N GLU A 401 16.10 17.74 11.64
CA GLU A 401 15.84 16.40 11.11
C GLU A 401 15.64 16.40 9.59
N ARG A 402 14.85 17.33 9.06
CA ARG A 402 14.62 17.46 7.62
C ARG A 402 15.91 17.82 6.87
N LEU A 403 16.68 18.79 7.38
CA LEU A 403 17.97 19.17 6.80
C LEU A 403 19.01 18.04 6.89
N ALA A 404 19.01 17.28 7.99
CA ALA A 404 19.90 16.12 8.12
C ALA A 404 19.56 15.05 7.08
N ALA A 405 18.27 14.72 6.91
CA ALA A 405 17.82 13.80 5.87
C ALA A 405 18.20 14.29 4.47
N TRP A 406 18.02 15.59 4.18
CA TRP A 406 18.40 16.16 2.89
C TRP A 406 19.92 16.08 2.65
N ALA A 407 20.70 16.34 3.70
CA ALA A 407 22.15 16.30 3.63
C ALA A 407 22.71 14.89 3.40
N THR A 408 22.11 13.88 4.04
CA THR A 408 22.50 12.47 3.86
C THR A 408 22.24 11.94 2.46
N GLU A 409 21.27 12.53 1.75
CA GLU A 409 20.90 12.16 0.37
C GLU A 409 21.73 12.92 -0.66
N THR A 410 21.97 14.22 -0.43
CA THR A 410 22.75 15.05 -1.37
C THR A 410 24.22 14.67 -1.41
N ARG A 411 24.84 14.42 -0.24
CA ARG A 411 26.26 14.03 -0.07
C ARG A 411 27.33 14.94 -0.71
N ASP A 412 26.95 16.02 -1.38
CA ASP A 412 27.87 17.01 -1.95
C ASP A 412 28.39 17.97 -0.88
N LYS A 413 29.64 17.77 -0.46
CA LYS A 413 30.31 18.56 0.59
C LYS A 413 30.32 20.06 0.28
N SER A 414 30.42 20.45 -0.99
CA SER A 414 30.50 21.87 -1.39
C SER A 414 29.17 22.58 -1.25
N VAL A 415 28.08 21.91 -1.64
CA VAL A 415 26.70 22.39 -1.47
C VAL A 415 26.36 22.45 0.01
N LEU A 416 26.72 21.41 0.76
CA LEU A 416 26.42 21.31 2.19
C LEU A 416 27.04 22.44 3.02
N ASP A 417 28.34 22.69 2.87
CA ASP A 417 29.01 23.72 3.64
C ASP A 417 28.41 25.11 3.34
N LYS A 418 28.05 25.38 2.09
CA LYS A 418 27.37 26.61 1.69
C LYS A 418 25.99 26.73 2.33
N GLU A 419 25.15 25.70 2.20
CA GLU A 419 23.75 25.76 2.65
C GLU A 419 23.59 25.70 4.17
N LEU A 420 24.54 25.11 4.90
CA LEU A 420 24.52 25.00 6.36
C LEU A 420 25.10 26.23 7.07
N THR A 421 25.92 27.04 6.41
CA THR A 421 26.54 28.23 7.03
C THR A 421 25.49 29.23 7.54
N SER A 422 24.33 29.32 6.89
CA SER A 422 23.23 30.19 7.31
C SER A 422 22.35 29.61 8.41
N GLU A 423 22.50 28.33 8.75
CA GLU A 423 21.67 27.66 9.76
C GLU A 423 22.22 27.87 11.18
N PRO A 424 21.37 27.78 12.23
CA PRO A 424 21.83 27.88 13.61
C PRO A 424 22.92 26.85 13.94
N PRO A 425 23.91 27.16 14.80
CA PRO A 425 24.99 26.21 15.17
C PRO A 425 24.45 24.87 15.68
N ALA A 426 23.32 24.96 16.37
CA ALA A 426 22.44 23.88 16.72
C ALA A 426 22.16 22.92 15.54
N THR A 427 21.44 23.42 14.54
CA THR A 427 21.09 22.66 13.33
C THR A 427 22.34 22.14 12.62
N GLN A 428 23.40 22.93 12.52
CA GLN A 428 24.67 22.48 11.94
C GLN A 428 25.23 21.25 12.67
N ALA A 429 25.24 21.25 14.00
CA ALA A 429 25.73 20.14 14.79
C ALA A 429 24.97 18.84 14.51
N VAL A 430 23.63 18.90 14.44
CA VAL A 430 22.79 17.74 14.09
C VAL A 430 23.16 17.20 12.72
N VAL A 431 23.19 18.09 11.71
CA VAL A 431 23.42 17.68 10.33
C VAL A 431 24.80 17.04 10.20
N TYR A 432 25.85 17.66 10.75
CA TYR A 432 27.19 17.09 10.73
C TYR A 432 27.28 15.76 11.51
N ALA A 433 26.61 15.62 12.65
CA ALA A 433 26.59 14.38 13.42
C ALA A 433 25.92 13.23 12.63
N ARG A 434 24.78 13.51 12.01
CA ARG A 434 24.04 12.54 11.17
C ARG A 434 24.87 12.13 9.96
N MET A 435 25.52 13.09 9.30
CA MET A 435 26.43 12.78 8.21
C MET A 435 27.67 12.00 8.66
N ALA A 436 28.24 12.31 9.83
CA ALA A 436 29.36 11.57 10.38
C ALA A 436 28.99 10.11 10.66
N PHE A 437 27.80 9.89 11.22
CA PHE A 437 27.25 8.57 11.45
C PHE A 437 27.09 7.79 10.14
N VAL A 438 26.51 8.40 9.10
CA VAL A 438 26.38 7.76 7.77
C VAL A 438 27.76 7.47 7.16
N ALA A 439 28.71 8.40 7.24
CA ALA A 439 30.08 8.16 6.77
C ALA A 439 30.77 7.01 7.52
N ALA A 440 30.55 6.88 8.83
CA ALA A 440 31.06 5.77 9.63
C ALA A 440 30.43 4.43 9.22
N LEU A 441 29.12 4.39 8.94
CA LEU A 441 28.45 3.19 8.39
C LEU A 441 29.02 2.81 7.02
N ASP A 442 29.36 3.79 6.19
CA ASP A 442 30.00 3.61 4.89
C ASP A 442 31.51 3.29 5.00
N ARG A 443 32.06 3.20 6.23
CA ARG A 443 33.48 2.99 6.55
C ARG A 443 34.42 4.08 6.05
N ASP A 444 33.90 5.27 5.74
CA ASP A 444 34.68 6.47 5.44
C ASP A 444 35.06 7.19 6.74
N ASN A 445 36.06 6.62 7.43
CA ASN A 445 36.52 7.10 8.73
C ASN A 445 37.11 8.53 8.67
N ASP A 446 37.69 8.92 7.54
CA ASP A 446 38.29 10.25 7.36
C ASP A 446 37.21 11.32 7.27
N THR A 447 36.17 11.08 6.45
CA THR A 447 35.01 11.97 6.38
C THR A 447 34.26 11.98 7.70
N ALA A 448 34.06 10.81 8.33
CA ALA A 448 33.40 10.72 9.63
C ALA A 448 34.13 11.56 10.69
N SER A 449 35.46 11.42 10.81
CA SER A 449 36.27 12.16 11.78
C SER A 449 36.23 13.67 11.53
N THR A 450 36.29 14.08 10.26
CA THR A 450 36.18 15.50 9.86
C THR A 450 34.82 16.08 10.25
N LEU A 451 33.75 15.34 10.01
CA LEU A 451 32.38 15.76 10.35
C LEU A 451 32.15 15.78 11.87
N VAL A 452 32.70 14.81 12.62
CA VAL A 452 32.68 14.84 14.11
C VAL A 452 33.37 16.10 14.63
N ALA A 453 34.52 16.49 14.07
CA ALA A 453 35.19 17.73 14.46
C ALA A 453 34.32 18.97 14.17
N LYS A 454 33.64 19.01 13.01
CA LYS A 454 32.67 20.06 12.69
C LYS A 454 31.48 20.07 13.66
N THR A 455 30.95 18.91 14.03
CA THR A 455 29.90 18.75 15.03
C THR A 455 30.33 19.34 16.37
N ILE A 456 31.50 18.96 16.89
CA ILE A 456 32.03 19.46 18.16
C ILE A 456 32.16 20.98 18.12
N LYS A 457 32.70 21.53 17.02
CA LYS A 457 32.84 22.98 16.85
C LYS A 457 31.48 23.69 16.84
N ALA A 458 30.49 23.14 16.14
CA ALA A 458 29.14 23.68 16.10
C ALA A 458 28.44 23.62 17.47
N LEU A 459 28.63 22.53 18.23
CA LEU A 459 28.12 22.38 19.60
C LEU A 459 28.73 23.40 20.58
N GLN A 460 30.00 23.76 20.41
CA GLN A 460 30.67 24.80 21.22
C GLN A 460 30.11 26.20 20.97
N LEU A 461 29.57 26.43 19.77
CA LEU A 461 28.94 27.70 19.38
C LEU A 461 27.45 27.77 19.75
N CYS A 462 26.86 26.66 20.23
CA CYS A 462 25.48 26.67 20.67
C CYS A 462 25.30 27.53 21.93
N PRO A 463 24.17 28.24 22.08
CA PRO A 463 23.85 28.96 23.30
C PRO A 463 23.89 28.00 24.49
N LYS A 464 24.53 28.42 25.59
CA LYS A 464 24.51 27.63 26.81
C LYS A 464 23.06 27.49 27.31
N PRO A 465 22.68 26.32 27.85
CA PRO A 465 21.46 26.12 28.60
C PRO A 465 21.11 27.32 29.47
N ARG A 466 19.89 27.84 29.34
CA ARG A 466 19.43 28.85 30.29
C ARG A 466 18.94 28.12 31.53
N THR A 467 19.46 28.46 32.70
CA THR A 467 18.83 28.05 33.95
C THR A 467 17.46 28.71 34.04
N VAL A 468 16.39 27.91 33.91
CA VAL A 468 15.02 28.39 34.11
C VAL A 468 14.66 28.13 35.58
N THR A 469 14.46 29.19 36.34
CA THR A 469 13.83 29.08 37.66
C THR A 469 12.34 28.85 37.43
N LEU A 470 11.89 27.62 37.67
CA LEU A 470 10.46 27.32 37.66
C LEU A 470 9.81 28.10 38.81
N GLY A 471 8.91 29.01 38.48
CA GLY A 471 8.13 29.76 39.46
C GLY A 471 7.06 28.90 40.11
N ASP A 472 6.05 29.53 40.71
CA ASP A 472 4.91 28.82 41.29
C ASP A 472 4.17 28.01 40.21
N ILE A 473 3.48 26.93 40.56
CA ILE A 473 2.95 25.91 39.61
C ILE A 473 2.18 26.55 38.43
N LYS A 474 1.44 27.64 38.67
CA LYS A 474 0.69 28.38 37.64
C LYS A 474 1.59 29.10 36.61
N GLN A 475 2.77 29.58 37.00
CA GLN A 475 3.73 30.22 36.11
C GLN A 475 4.42 29.20 35.21
N THR A 476 4.64 27.98 35.71
CA THR A 476 5.24 26.87 34.95
C THR A 476 4.35 26.41 33.78
N PHE A 477 3.02 26.45 33.92
CA PHE A 477 2.09 26.11 32.82
C PHE A 477 1.97 27.20 31.74
N LEU A 478 2.42 28.43 32.02
CA LEU A 478 2.27 29.59 31.12
C LEU A 478 3.57 30.00 30.44
N LEU A 479 4.72 29.40 30.79
CA LEU A 479 5.98 29.63 30.11
C LEU A 479 6.02 28.75 28.84
N PRO A 480 5.92 29.32 27.63
CA PRO A 480 6.37 28.61 26.44
C PRO A 480 7.88 28.45 26.58
N ILE A 481 8.32 27.33 27.15
CA ILE A 481 9.72 26.95 27.09
C ILE A 481 9.92 26.40 25.68
N ASP A 482 10.17 27.30 24.72
CA ASP A 482 10.80 26.92 23.45
C ASP A 482 12.23 26.50 23.81
N ASP A 483 12.37 25.27 24.31
CA ASP A 483 13.55 24.91 25.08
C ASP A 483 14.73 24.57 24.18
N VAL A 484 15.49 25.60 23.85
CA VAL A 484 16.82 25.48 23.25
C VAL A 484 17.74 24.61 24.14
N THR A 485 17.46 24.52 25.44
CA THR A 485 18.21 23.69 26.40
C THR A 485 17.94 22.20 26.21
N ASP A 486 16.67 21.76 26.25
CA ASP A 486 16.30 20.37 25.96
C ASP A 486 16.77 19.97 24.57
N TRP A 487 16.65 20.88 23.60
CA TRP A 487 17.15 20.68 22.24
C TRP A 487 18.68 20.43 22.24
N TRP A 488 19.47 21.32 22.86
CA TRP A 488 20.94 21.20 22.90
C TRP A 488 21.41 19.96 23.67
N LEU A 489 20.79 19.68 24.81
CA LEU A 489 21.08 18.49 25.61
C LEU A 489 20.79 17.21 24.82
N LYS A 490 19.66 17.19 24.10
CA LYS A 490 19.29 16.04 23.29
C LYS A 490 20.20 15.84 22.10
N VAL A 491 20.55 16.91 21.38
CA VAL A 491 21.52 16.83 20.28
C VAL A 491 22.87 16.36 20.78
N ARG A 492 23.33 16.89 21.92
CA ARG A 492 24.59 16.46 22.54
C ARG A 492 24.56 15.01 23.05
N ALA A 493 23.39 14.50 23.44
CA ALA A 493 23.24 13.11 23.86
C ALA A 493 23.10 12.14 22.68
N GLU A 494 22.59 12.61 21.54
CA GLU A 494 22.42 11.82 20.32
C GLU A 494 23.65 11.83 19.40
N ALA A 495 24.43 12.90 19.42
CA ALA A 495 25.74 13.01 18.77
C ALA A 495 26.84 12.38 19.64
#